data_AF-A0A9D2KXV8-F1
#
_entry.id   AF-A0A9D2KXV8-F1
#
_cell.length_a   1.000
_cell.length_b   1.000
_cell.length_c   1.000
_cell.angle_alpha   90.00
_cell.angle_beta   90.00
_cell.angle_gamma   90.00
#
_symmetry.space_group_name_H-M   'P 1'
#
loop_
_entity.id
_entity.type
_entity.pdbx_description
1 polymer ?
#
loop_
_entity_poly.entity_id
_entity_poly.type
_entity_poly.pdbx_seq_one_letter_code
_entity_poly.pdbx_strand_id
1 'polypeptide(L)'
;MDVFKTKLLNYLNNTFLAWLLLPFTSIGIGSILGAKANSFQLYPFFLFYFFLLAIGLQEKYLIKKQQGKMINPSLLRHLLGVISVVILLLILVSVNWLAVSLLLLYSLFIYIAHQPLISLEQTAFYYILQLFFKGLILNLLAFYFQAQFISATIVTYLLPVLCFVSILIVVQQRKMLQIDQAPNHFSRFMYLKFKPIIAGLFLVGSMLAVVVLLINKVSIIIVVIFGLFLIATLCPLFLTQIRKQLNKTNYISLVIFIIILIYSFILPVF
;
A
#
# COMPACT_ATOMS: atom_id res chain seq x y z
N MET A 1 -30.71 11.47 8.82
CA MET A 1 -29.25 11.48 9.07
C MET A 1 -28.68 10.08 9.33
N ASP A 2 -29.42 9.17 9.98
CA ASP A 2 -28.92 7.83 10.33
C ASP A 2 -28.68 6.88 9.15
N VAL A 3 -29.46 6.99 8.06
CA VAL A 3 -29.27 6.18 6.84
C VAL A 3 -27.94 6.52 6.14
N PHE A 4 -27.54 7.80 6.12
CA PHE A 4 -26.25 8.22 5.56
C PHE A 4 -25.09 7.75 6.43
N LYS A 5 -25.22 7.89 7.76
CA LYS A 5 -24.23 7.42 8.74
C LYS A 5 -24.02 5.90 8.66
N THR A 6 -25.09 5.12 8.56
CA THR A 6 -25.01 3.65 8.42
C THR A 6 -24.43 3.22 7.08
N LYS A 7 -24.83 3.85 5.96
CA LYS A 7 -24.21 3.58 4.65
C LYS A 7 -22.71 3.93 4.64
N LEU A 8 -22.33 5.09 5.17
CA LEU A 8 -20.93 5.52 5.27
C LEU A 8 -20.10 4.54 6.11
N LEU A 9 -20.60 4.14 7.28
CA LEU A 9 -19.94 3.14 8.14
C LEU A 9 -19.78 1.80 7.41
N ASN A 10 -20.80 1.37 6.66
CA ASN A 10 -20.72 0.15 5.85
C ASN A 10 -19.65 0.25 4.76
N TYR A 11 -19.52 1.38 4.08
CA TYR A 11 -18.44 1.61 3.11
C TYR A 11 -17.06 1.59 3.77
N LEU A 12 -16.88 2.31 4.88
CA LEU A 12 -15.61 2.38 5.61
C LEU A 12 -15.17 1.01 6.18
N ASN A 13 -16.13 0.14 6.46
CA ASN A 13 -15.88 -1.20 6.96
C ASN A 13 -15.81 -2.28 5.87
N ASN A 14 -16.09 -1.94 4.61
CA ASN A 14 -16.13 -2.91 3.51
C ASN A 14 -14.73 -3.47 3.21
N THR A 15 -14.56 -4.77 3.45
CA THR A 15 -13.28 -5.47 3.29
C THR A 15 -12.92 -5.71 1.82
N PHE A 16 -13.92 -5.87 0.95
CA PHE A 16 -13.71 -6.02 -0.48
C PHE A 16 -13.23 -4.70 -1.10
N LEU A 17 -13.86 -3.59 -0.74
CA LEU A 17 -13.45 -2.26 -1.19
C LEU A 17 -12.03 -1.93 -0.75
N ALA A 18 -11.71 -2.16 0.54
CA ALA A 18 -10.35 -1.95 1.05
C ALA A 18 -9.31 -2.84 0.33
N TRP A 19 -9.69 -4.05 -0.09
CA TRP A 19 -8.81 -4.91 -0.87
C TRP A 19 -8.54 -4.35 -2.27
N LEU A 20 -9.58 -3.89 -2.96
CA LEU A 20 -9.51 -3.38 -4.32
C LEU A 20 -8.69 -2.08 -4.39
N LEU A 21 -8.72 -1.27 -3.33
CA LEU A 21 -8.00 0.00 -3.25
C LEU A 21 -6.54 -0.13 -2.77
N LEU A 22 -6.14 -1.26 -2.19
CA LEU A 22 -4.78 -1.46 -1.69
C LEU A 22 -3.70 -1.43 -2.80
N PRO A 23 -3.88 -2.06 -3.96
CA PRO A 23 -2.92 -1.91 -5.06
C PRO A 23 -2.73 -0.45 -5.46
N PHE A 24 -3.81 0.34 -5.51
CA PHE A 24 -3.73 1.76 -5.85
C PHE A 24 -2.87 2.57 -4.89
N THR A 25 -2.80 2.22 -3.60
CA THR A 25 -1.89 2.92 -2.67
C THR A 25 -0.42 2.67 -3.00
N SER A 26 -0.11 1.57 -3.70
CA SER A 26 1.25 1.16 -4.06
C SER A 26 1.66 1.60 -5.46
N ILE A 27 0.73 2.04 -6.31
CA ILE A 27 1.00 2.47 -7.69
C ILE A 27 0.44 3.85 -8.06
N GLY A 28 -0.37 4.47 -7.18
CA GLY A 28 -1.17 5.64 -7.52
C GLY A 28 -0.34 6.85 -7.96
N ILE A 29 0.74 7.16 -7.24
CA ILE A 29 1.60 8.30 -7.59
C ILE A 29 2.32 8.06 -8.90
N GLY A 30 2.94 6.90 -9.05
CA GLY A 30 3.63 6.55 -10.29
C GLY A 30 2.68 6.61 -11.49
N SER A 31 1.50 6.02 -11.35
CA SER A 31 0.50 6.00 -12.43
C SER A 31 0.03 7.41 -12.79
N ILE A 32 -0.35 8.22 -11.81
CA ILE A 32 -0.90 9.57 -12.04
C ILE A 32 0.17 10.52 -12.60
N LEU A 33 1.37 10.53 -12.01
CA LEU A 33 2.45 11.39 -12.49
C LEU A 33 2.98 10.95 -13.86
N GLY A 34 3.03 9.65 -14.11
CA GLY A 34 3.44 9.14 -15.41
C GLY A 34 2.42 9.44 -16.50
N ALA A 35 1.12 9.32 -16.18
CA ALA A 35 0.03 9.71 -17.08
C ALA A 35 0.08 11.20 -17.44
N LYS A 36 0.36 12.02 -16.43
CA LYS A 36 0.56 13.47 -16.56
C LYS A 36 1.77 13.84 -17.43
N ALA A 37 2.85 13.05 -17.34
CA ALA A 37 4.08 13.28 -18.10
C ALA A 37 3.96 12.96 -19.60
N ASN A 38 3.06 12.03 -19.97
CA ASN A 38 2.88 11.64 -21.36
C ASN A 38 1.39 11.40 -21.68
N SER A 39 0.89 10.18 -21.48
CA SER A 39 -0.51 9.83 -21.65
C SER A 39 -0.87 8.61 -20.80
N PHE A 40 -2.16 8.44 -20.52
CA PHE A 40 -2.61 7.30 -19.72
C PHE A 40 -2.71 6.03 -20.58
N GLN A 41 -1.77 5.12 -20.35
CA GLN A 41 -1.71 3.81 -21.00
C GLN A 41 -2.55 2.80 -20.22
N LEU A 42 -3.80 2.62 -20.65
CA LEU A 42 -4.80 1.76 -19.99
C LEU A 42 -4.36 0.29 -19.91
N TYR A 43 -3.89 -0.27 -21.02
CA TYR A 43 -3.54 -1.70 -21.10
C TYR A 43 -2.44 -2.11 -20.10
N PRO A 44 -1.24 -1.49 -20.10
CA PRO A 44 -0.20 -1.85 -19.13
C PRO A 44 -0.61 -1.51 -17.69
N PHE A 45 -1.40 -0.45 -17.48
CA PHE A 45 -1.98 -0.14 -16.18
C PHE A 45 -2.83 -1.29 -15.63
N PHE A 46 -3.78 -1.80 -16.43
CA PHE A 46 -4.67 -2.87 -15.99
C PHE A 46 -3.91 -4.19 -15.79
N LEU A 47 -2.96 -4.54 -16.67
CA LEU A 47 -2.09 -5.69 -16.45
C LEU A 47 -1.37 -5.61 -15.10
N PHE A 48 -0.75 -4.46 -14.82
CA PHE A 48 -0.03 -4.26 -13.58
C PHE A 48 -0.97 -4.31 -12.36
N TYR A 49 -2.15 -3.69 -12.47
CA TYR A 49 -3.15 -3.71 -11.43
C TYR A 49 -3.66 -5.13 -11.13
N PHE A 50 -3.96 -5.93 -12.15
CA PHE A 50 -4.38 -7.33 -11.97
C PHE A 50 -3.27 -8.19 -11.36
N PHE A 51 -2.02 -7.97 -11.74
CA PHE A 51 -0.87 -8.62 -11.11
C PHE A 51 -0.83 -8.32 -9.61
N LEU A 52 -1.02 -7.05 -9.22
CA LEU A 52 -1.02 -6.65 -7.82
C LEU A 52 -2.23 -7.17 -7.03
N LEU A 53 -3.39 -7.33 -7.67
CA LEU A 53 -4.53 -8.00 -7.04
C LEU A 53 -4.21 -9.47 -6.74
N ALA A 54 -3.58 -10.19 -7.68
CA ALA A 54 -3.19 -11.58 -7.50
C ALA A 54 -2.15 -11.73 -6.37
N ILE A 55 -1.08 -10.93 -6.40
CA ILE A 55 -0.06 -10.91 -5.33
C ILE A 55 -0.66 -10.47 -3.99
N GLY A 56 -1.52 -9.45 -3.97
CA GLY A 56 -2.18 -8.97 -2.76
C GLY A 56 -3.10 -10.03 -2.13
N LEU A 57 -3.71 -10.91 -2.92
CA LEU A 57 -4.45 -12.07 -2.41
C LEU A 57 -3.52 -13.10 -1.78
N GLN A 58 -2.37 -13.37 -2.39
CA GLN A 58 -1.35 -14.25 -1.81
C GLN A 58 -0.83 -13.68 -0.48
N GLU A 59 -0.54 -12.38 -0.40
CA GLU A 59 -0.15 -11.75 0.87
C GLU A 59 -1.25 -11.89 1.93
N LYS A 60 -2.51 -11.60 1.60
CA LYS A 60 -3.63 -11.78 2.53
C LYS A 60 -3.79 -13.21 3.01
N TYR A 61 -3.54 -14.16 2.12
CA TYR A 61 -3.54 -15.57 2.42
C TYR A 61 -2.48 -15.93 3.46
N LEU A 62 -1.25 -15.46 3.28
CA LEU A 62 -0.16 -15.59 4.26
C LEU A 62 -0.56 -15.08 5.65
N ILE A 63 -1.21 -13.90 5.72
CA ILE A 63 -1.70 -13.34 6.99
C ILE A 63 -2.73 -14.27 7.64
N LYS A 64 -3.69 -14.80 6.87
CA LYS A 64 -4.74 -15.68 7.40
C LYS A 64 -4.21 -17.04 7.84
N LYS A 65 -3.25 -17.59 7.10
CA LYS A 65 -2.54 -18.84 7.45
C LYS A 65 -1.87 -18.69 8.82
N GLN A 66 -1.14 -17.60 9.05
CA GLN A 66 -0.48 -17.35 10.34
C GLN A 66 -1.45 -17.16 11.50
N GLN A 67 -2.64 -16.63 11.24
CA GLN A 67 -3.68 -16.51 12.27
C GLN A 67 -4.34 -17.86 12.63
N GLY A 68 -3.94 -18.97 12.02
CA GLY A 68 -4.60 -20.27 12.19
C GLY A 68 -6.03 -20.31 11.64
N LYS A 69 -6.44 -19.31 10.85
CA LYS A 69 -7.82 -19.14 10.37
C LYS A 69 -8.08 -19.80 9.02
N MET A 70 -7.07 -20.43 8.42
CA MET A 70 -7.20 -21.10 7.12
C MET A 70 -6.45 -22.41 7.11
N ILE A 71 -7.17 -23.49 6.83
CA ILE A 71 -6.62 -24.83 6.56
C ILE A 71 -6.18 -24.86 5.11
N ASN A 72 -4.89 -24.57 4.93
CA ASN A 72 -4.07 -24.60 3.72
C ASN A 72 -4.73 -25.01 2.35
N PRO A 73 -5.52 -24.15 1.66
CA PRO A 73 -5.92 -24.39 0.27
C PRO A 73 -4.73 -24.16 -0.68
N SER A 74 -3.85 -25.16 -0.78
CA SER A 74 -2.71 -25.18 -1.71
C SER A 74 -3.15 -24.86 -3.15
N LEU A 75 -4.34 -25.28 -3.56
CA LEU A 75 -4.91 -25.06 -4.89
C LEU A 75 -5.06 -23.57 -5.22
N LEU A 76 -5.62 -22.76 -4.31
CA LEU A 76 -5.83 -21.32 -4.54
C LEU A 76 -4.49 -20.59 -4.72
N ARG A 77 -3.46 -21.00 -3.97
CA ARG A 77 -2.10 -20.45 -4.10
C ARG A 77 -1.51 -20.73 -5.48
N HIS A 78 -1.62 -21.97 -5.95
CA HIS A 78 -1.12 -22.35 -7.28
C HIS A 78 -1.87 -21.61 -8.38
N LEU A 79 -3.19 -21.51 -8.28
CA LEU A 79 -4.02 -20.80 -9.24
C LEU A 79 -3.62 -19.32 -9.33
N LEU A 80 -3.46 -18.64 -8.19
CA LEU A 80 -2.96 -17.26 -8.16
C LEU A 80 -1.54 -17.13 -8.74
N GLY A 81 -0.67 -18.13 -8.49
CA GLY A 81 0.67 -18.17 -9.07
C GLY A 81 0.65 -18.27 -10.60
N VAL A 82 -0.19 -19.16 -11.15
CA VAL A 82 -0.37 -19.29 -12.61
C VAL A 82 -0.90 -18.00 -13.22
N ILE A 83 -1.91 -17.38 -12.59
CA ILE A 83 -2.44 -16.07 -13.03
C ILE A 83 -1.33 -15.02 -13.06
N SER A 84 -0.53 -14.91 -12.00
CA SER A 84 0.60 -13.97 -11.97
C SER A 84 1.60 -14.22 -13.08
N VAL A 85 1.94 -15.48 -13.39
CA VAL A 85 2.87 -15.84 -14.48
C VAL A 85 2.29 -15.45 -15.85
N VAL A 86 1.01 -15.73 -16.11
CA VAL A 86 0.37 -15.33 -17.37
C VAL A 86 0.41 -13.82 -17.54
N ILE A 87 0.11 -13.05 -16.49
CA ILE A 87 0.18 -11.59 -16.54
C ILE A 87 1.61 -11.11 -16.77
N LEU A 88 2.61 -11.73 -16.14
CA LEU A 88 4.03 -11.39 -16.38
C LEU A 88 4.45 -11.62 -17.83
N LEU A 89 3.98 -12.69 -18.47
CA LEU A 89 4.24 -12.95 -19.89
C LEU A 89 3.59 -11.87 -20.78
N LEU A 90 2.36 -11.44 -20.44
CA LEU A 90 1.72 -10.33 -21.16
C LEU A 90 2.48 -9.01 -20.99
N ILE A 91 2.98 -8.72 -19.78
CA ILE A 91 3.82 -7.54 -19.51
C ILE A 91 5.16 -7.63 -20.26
N LEU A 92 5.75 -8.83 -20.38
CA LEU A 92 7.00 -9.05 -21.10
C LEU A 92 6.89 -8.61 -22.56
N VAL A 93 5.81 -9.02 -23.21
CA VAL A 93 5.56 -8.72 -24.63
C VAL A 93 5.16 -7.26 -24.82
N SER A 94 4.46 -6.67 -23.86
CA SER A 94 3.84 -5.34 -24.02
C SER A 94 4.64 -4.16 -23.47
N VAL A 95 5.55 -4.38 -22.53
CA VAL A 95 6.31 -3.31 -21.85
C VAL A 95 7.80 -3.52 -22.00
N ASN A 96 8.42 -4.31 -21.12
CA ASN A 96 9.86 -4.53 -21.10
C ASN A 96 10.22 -5.71 -20.17
N TRP A 97 11.26 -6.46 -20.53
CA TRP A 97 11.85 -7.51 -19.70
C TRP A 97 12.32 -7.03 -18.33
N LEU A 98 12.81 -5.79 -18.21
CA LEU A 98 13.32 -5.25 -16.94
C LEU A 98 12.19 -5.11 -15.90
N ALA A 99 11.02 -4.64 -16.34
CA ALA A 99 9.84 -4.58 -15.50
C ALA A 99 9.41 -5.95 -15.01
N VAL A 100 9.41 -6.95 -15.90
CA VAL A 100 9.09 -8.33 -15.57
C VAL A 100 10.06 -8.89 -14.53
N SER A 101 11.36 -8.66 -14.67
CA SER A 101 12.37 -9.11 -13.71
C SER A 101 12.13 -8.56 -12.31
N LEU A 102 11.78 -7.28 -12.19
CA LEU A 102 11.47 -6.65 -10.89
C LEU A 102 10.17 -7.21 -10.28
N LEU A 103 9.14 -7.43 -11.09
CA LEU A 103 7.88 -8.02 -10.63
C LEU A 103 8.04 -9.50 -10.26
N LEU A 104 8.89 -10.23 -10.97
CA LEU A 104 9.24 -11.62 -10.66
C LEU A 104 9.97 -11.67 -9.31
N LEU A 105 10.93 -10.76 -9.07
CA LEU A 105 11.60 -10.65 -7.78
C LEU A 105 10.61 -10.36 -6.64
N TYR A 106 9.64 -9.47 -6.86
CA TYR A 106 8.58 -9.21 -5.88
C TYR A 106 7.71 -10.45 -5.63
N SER A 107 7.30 -11.15 -6.68
CA SER A 107 6.53 -12.40 -6.57
C SER A 107 7.32 -13.49 -5.82
N LEU A 108 8.61 -13.60 -6.09
CA LEU A 108 9.51 -14.57 -5.46
C LEU A 108 9.69 -14.25 -3.98
N PHE A 109 9.85 -12.98 -3.62
CA PHE A 109 9.84 -12.54 -2.22
C PHE A 109 8.58 -12.98 -1.48
N ILE A 110 7.39 -12.75 -2.06
CA ILE A 110 6.13 -13.18 -1.45
C ILE A 110 6.05 -14.71 -1.38
N TYR A 111 6.51 -15.42 -2.40
CA TYR A 111 6.52 -16.88 -2.41
C TYR A 111 7.44 -17.48 -1.33
N ILE A 112 8.64 -16.95 -1.14
CA ILE A 112 9.55 -17.40 -0.08
C ILE A 112 8.93 -17.14 1.29
N ALA A 113 8.30 -15.98 1.51
CA ALA A 113 7.62 -15.69 2.77
C ALA A 113 6.46 -16.67 3.10
N HIS A 114 5.95 -17.43 2.13
CA HIS A 114 4.95 -18.47 2.39
C HIS A 114 5.55 -19.79 2.90
N GLN A 115 6.87 -19.98 2.78
CA GLN A 115 7.52 -21.23 3.16
C GLN A 115 7.60 -21.37 4.69
N PRO A 116 7.11 -22.50 5.26
CA PRO A 116 7.07 -22.68 6.70
C PRO A 116 8.47 -22.77 7.34
N LEU A 117 9.49 -23.14 6.57
CA LEU A 117 10.88 -23.30 7.04
C LEU A 117 11.60 -21.96 7.23
N ILE A 118 11.17 -20.92 6.51
CA ILE A 118 11.83 -19.61 6.47
C ILE A 118 10.78 -18.59 6.92
N SER A 119 10.67 -18.37 8.24
CA SER A 119 9.70 -17.46 8.86
C SER A 119 10.05 -15.97 8.66
N LEU A 120 10.27 -15.57 7.41
CA LEU A 120 10.66 -14.22 7.00
C LEU A 120 9.68 -13.16 7.49
N GLU A 121 8.39 -13.46 7.49
CA GLU A 121 7.30 -12.64 8.06
C GLU A 121 7.55 -12.13 9.49
N GLN A 122 8.33 -12.86 10.28
CA GLN A 122 8.63 -12.55 11.68
C GLN A 122 9.93 -11.75 11.81
N THR A 123 10.59 -11.42 10.69
CA THR A 123 11.84 -10.67 10.69
C THR A 123 11.62 -9.21 10.32
N ALA A 124 12.49 -8.32 10.79
CA ALA A 124 12.51 -6.93 10.35
C ALA A 124 12.76 -6.80 8.83
N PHE A 125 13.43 -7.79 8.23
CA PHE A 125 13.73 -7.84 6.81
C PHE A 125 12.46 -7.82 5.95
N TYR A 126 11.40 -8.52 6.36
CA TYR A 126 10.13 -8.53 5.64
C TYR A 126 9.46 -7.16 5.60
N TYR A 127 9.55 -6.38 6.68
CA TYR A 127 9.04 -5.00 6.72
C TYR A 127 9.80 -4.09 5.76
N ILE A 128 11.14 -4.15 5.78
CA ILE A 128 12.01 -3.32 4.94
C ILE A 128 11.77 -3.66 3.47
N LEU A 129 11.73 -4.95 3.12
CA LEU A 129 11.51 -5.37 1.74
C LEU A 129 10.11 -5.02 1.25
N GLN A 130 9.07 -5.19 2.08
CA GLN A 130 7.72 -4.76 1.72
C GLN A 130 7.66 -3.25 1.46
N LEU A 131 8.33 -2.45 2.29
CA LEU A 131 8.38 -0.99 2.10
C LEU A 131 9.12 -0.63 0.82
N PHE A 132 10.24 -1.28 0.55
CA PHE A 132 11.03 -1.09 -0.65
C PHE A 132 10.22 -1.41 -1.91
N PHE A 133 9.55 -2.56 -1.95
CA PHE A 133 8.72 -2.93 -3.09
C PHE A 133 7.50 -2.00 -3.24
N LYS A 134 6.65 -1.89 -2.21
CA LYS A 134 5.36 -1.17 -2.30
C LYS A 134 5.50 0.34 -2.33
N GLY A 135 6.51 0.89 -1.66
CA GLY A 135 6.74 2.32 -1.60
C GLY A 135 7.54 2.85 -2.78
N LEU A 136 8.59 2.12 -3.21
CA LEU A 136 9.49 2.57 -4.28
C LEU A 136 9.25 1.82 -5.60
N ILE A 137 9.60 0.53 -5.65
CA ILE A 137 9.70 -0.21 -6.92
C ILE A 137 8.38 -0.22 -7.68
N LEU A 138 7.26 -0.48 -7.01
CA LEU A 138 5.95 -0.53 -7.67
C LEU A 138 5.52 0.86 -8.20
N ASN A 139 5.82 1.94 -7.50
CA ASN A 139 5.53 3.28 -8.00
C ASN A 139 6.46 3.68 -9.16
N LEU A 140 7.74 3.31 -9.12
CA LEU A 140 8.67 3.55 -10.23
C LEU A 140 8.24 2.79 -11.49
N LEU A 141 7.84 1.53 -11.34
CA LEU A 141 7.28 0.74 -12.44
C LEU A 141 5.98 1.34 -12.95
N ALA A 142 5.07 1.76 -12.05
CA ALA A 142 3.83 2.42 -12.44
C ALA A 142 4.09 3.69 -13.27
N PHE A 143 5.08 4.49 -12.90
CA PHE A 143 5.49 5.65 -13.68
C PHE A 143 6.05 5.24 -15.04
N TYR A 144 6.98 4.29 -15.06
CA TYR A 144 7.57 3.80 -16.31
C TYR A 144 6.51 3.23 -17.27
N PHE A 145 5.49 2.54 -16.76
CA PHE A 145 4.41 1.97 -17.56
C PHE A 145 3.54 3.03 -18.26
N GLN A 146 3.58 4.28 -17.79
CA GLN A 146 2.82 5.39 -18.36
C GLN A 146 3.72 6.34 -19.16
N ALA A 147 4.88 6.69 -18.62
CA ALA A 147 5.79 7.68 -19.16
C ALA A 147 6.86 7.09 -20.09
N GLN A 148 7.17 5.78 -20.00
CA GLN A 148 8.25 5.08 -20.71
C GLN A 148 9.68 5.56 -20.42
N PHE A 149 9.85 6.40 -19.40
CA PHE A 149 11.14 6.77 -18.81
C PHE A 149 10.99 6.86 -17.29
N ILE A 150 12.10 7.13 -16.58
CA ILE A 150 12.10 7.38 -15.14
C ILE A 150 12.77 8.74 -14.91
N SER A 151 12.02 9.68 -14.33
CA SER A 151 12.58 10.96 -13.89
C SER A 151 13.17 10.86 -12.50
N ALA A 152 14.31 11.48 -12.24
CA ALA A 152 14.86 11.58 -10.87
C ALA A 152 13.90 12.29 -9.91
N THR A 153 13.06 13.20 -10.42
CA THR A 153 12.07 13.94 -9.61
C THR A 153 11.02 13.03 -8.97
N ILE A 154 10.75 11.85 -9.53
CA ILE A 154 9.77 10.95 -8.91
C ILE A 154 10.24 10.45 -7.54
N VAL A 155 11.55 10.27 -7.35
CA VAL A 155 12.09 9.76 -6.09
C VAL A 155 11.79 10.74 -4.95
N THR A 156 11.80 12.04 -5.22
CA THR A 156 11.46 13.06 -4.21
C THR A 156 9.97 13.06 -3.89
N TYR A 157 9.10 12.79 -4.87
CA TYR A 157 7.66 12.63 -4.67
C TYR A 157 7.28 11.37 -3.88
N LEU A 158 8.14 10.35 -3.86
CA LEU A 158 7.90 9.11 -3.13
C LEU A 158 8.30 9.19 -1.63
N LEU A 159 9.06 10.21 -1.21
CA LEU A 159 9.48 10.36 0.19
C LEU A 159 8.30 10.34 1.19
N PRO A 160 7.24 11.16 1.03
CA PRO A 160 6.09 11.13 1.93
C PRO A 160 5.34 9.79 1.90
N VAL A 161 5.39 9.13 0.76
CA VAL A 161 4.63 7.92 0.43
C VAL A 161 5.22 6.72 1.14
N LEU A 162 6.55 6.67 1.27
CA LEU A 162 7.22 5.68 2.10
C LEU A 162 6.73 5.75 3.54
N CYS A 163 6.55 6.95 4.09
CA CYS A 163 5.98 7.14 5.43
C CYS A 163 4.52 6.66 5.50
N PHE A 164 3.69 6.93 4.50
CA PHE A 164 2.30 6.46 4.51
C PHE A 164 2.17 4.95 4.27
N VAL A 165 2.89 4.38 3.31
CA VAL A 165 2.89 2.95 3.01
C VAL A 165 3.45 2.12 4.17
N SER A 166 4.47 2.63 4.88
CA SER A 166 4.98 1.96 6.09
C SER A 166 3.91 1.84 7.18
N ILE A 167 3.01 2.81 7.33
CA ILE A 167 1.86 2.70 8.25
C ILE A 167 0.94 1.54 7.83
N LEU A 168 0.64 1.39 6.54
CA LEU A 168 -0.18 0.27 6.05
C LEU A 168 0.45 -1.06 6.37
N ILE A 169 1.75 -1.20 6.10
CA ILE A 169 2.53 -2.39 6.37
C ILE A 169 2.46 -2.74 7.86
N VAL A 170 2.75 -1.78 8.75
CA VAL A 170 2.70 -2.00 10.20
C VAL A 170 1.29 -2.40 10.68
N VAL A 171 0.24 -1.75 10.16
CA VAL A 171 -1.15 -2.04 10.56
C VAL A 171 -1.62 -3.42 10.08
N GLN A 172 -1.20 -3.86 8.88
CA GLN A 172 -1.51 -5.18 8.35
C GLN A 172 -0.78 -6.27 9.13
N GLN A 173 0.50 -6.06 9.41
CA GLN A 173 1.35 -7.02 10.10
C GLN A 173 1.08 -7.08 11.62
N ARG A 174 0.47 -6.03 12.22
CA ARG A 174 -0.03 -6.09 13.60
C ARG A 174 -0.88 -7.34 13.86
N LYS A 175 -1.71 -7.74 12.90
CA LYS A 175 -2.57 -8.92 13.07
C LYS A 175 -1.79 -10.25 13.02
N MET A 176 -0.57 -10.25 12.48
CA MET A 176 0.37 -11.37 12.54
C MET A 176 1.06 -11.43 13.92
N LEU A 177 1.31 -10.27 14.55
CA LEU A 177 1.98 -10.16 15.86
C LEU A 177 1.06 -10.44 17.07
N GLN A 178 -0.26 -10.51 16.86
CA GLN A 178 -1.27 -10.70 17.91
C GLN A 178 -1.68 -12.18 18.11
N ILE A 179 -0.88 -13.13 17.63
CA ILE A 179 -1.21 -14.56 17.77
C ILE A 179 -1.17 -14.98 19.25
N ASP A 180 -2.31 -15.49 19.73
CA ASP A 180 -2.53 -16.06 21.09
C ASP A 180 -1.85 -17.43 21.30
N GLN A 181 -1.10 -17.94 20.32
CA GLN A 181 -0.34 -19.19 20.44
C GLN A 181 1.09 -18.89 20.89
N ALA A 182 1.27 -18.95 22.22
CA ALA A 182 2.50 -18.70 22.97
C ALA A 182 3.15 -17.33 22.71
N PRO A 183 3.31 -16.47 23.74
CA PRO A 183 3.90 -15.16 23.55
C PRO A 183 5.41 -15.32 23.30
N ASN A 184 5.81 -15.53 22.05
CA ASN A 184 7.19 -15.28 21.65
C ASN A 184 7.49 -13.83 22.06
N HIS A 185 8.47 -13.67 22.95
CA HIS A 185 8.86 -12.39 23.55
C HIS A 185 9.08 -11.30 22.48
N PHE A 186 9.51 -11.72 21.29
CA PHE A 186 9.68 -10.93 20.09
C PHE A 186 8.38 -10.29 19.56
N SER A 187 7.28 -11.05 19.47
CA SER A 187 5.99 -10.57 18.93
C SER A 187 5.38 -9.48 19.81
N ARG A 188 5.47 -9.65 21.14
CA ARG A 188 5.01 -8.67 22.13
C ARG A 188 5.88 -7.41 22.15
N PHE A 189 7.20 -7.57 22.06
CA PHE A 189 8.15 -6.45 21.95
C PHE A 189 7.89 -5.62 20.68
N MET A 190 7.75 -6.28 19.53
CA MET A 190 7.43 -5.63 18.26
C MET A 190 6.11 -4.86 18.35
N TYR A 191 5.07 -5.47 18.90
CA TYR A 191 3.76 -4.83 19.08
C TYR A 191 3.83 -3.52 19.90
N LEU A 192 4.55 -3.53 21.04
CA LEU A 192 4.69 -2.34 21.89
C LEU A 192 5.53 -1.24 21.21
N LYS A 193 6.56 -1.64 20.46
CA LYS A 193 7.44 -0.72 19.72
C LYS A 193 6.72 -0.05 18.55
N PHE A 194 5.82 -0.75 17.85
CA PHE A 194 5.16 -0.21 16.65
C PHE A 194 4.08 0.84 16.90
N LYS A 195 3.48 0.87 18.10
CA LYS A 195 2.39 1.81 18.41
C LYS A 195 2.80 3.30 18.31
N PRO A 196 3.90 3.78 18.93
CA PRO A 196 4.37 5.15 18.74
C PRO A 196 4.95 5.40 17.34
N ILE A 197 5.54 4.37 16.71
CA ILE A 197 6.13 4.46 15.38
C ILE A 197 5.10 4.86 14.31
N ILE A 198 3.87 4.32 14.38
CA ILE A 198 2.80 4.68 13.44
C ILE A 198 2.48 6.18 13.47
N ALA A 199 2.36 6.75 14.68
CA ALA A 199 2.06 8.18 14.84
C ALA A 199 3.24 9.06 14.38
N GLY A 200 4.47 8.67 14.74
CA GLY A 200 5.68 9.34 14.27
C GLY A 200 5.80 9.33 12.74
N LEU A 201 5.61 8.17 12.10
CA LEU A 201 5.65 8.04 10.64
C LEU A 201 4.57 8.89 9.96
N PHE A 202 3.38 8.99 10.53
CA PHE A 202 2.33 9.83 9.96
C PHE A 202 2.69 11.32 10.02
N LEU A 203 3.20 11.79 11.16
CA LEU A 203 3.63 13.18 11.32
C LEU A 203 4.79 13.51 10.37
N VAL A 204 5.80 12.65 10.31
CA VAL A 204 6.95 12.80 9.40
C VAL A 204 6.48 12.79 7.95
N GLY A 205 5.63 11.86 7.55
CA GLY A 205 5.07 11.78 6.19
C GLY A 205 4.27 13.02 5.82
N SER A 206 3.46 13.54 6.75
CA SER A 206 2.67 14.77 6.54
C SER A 206 3.57 16.00 6.37
N MET A 207 4.60 16.14 7.22
CA MET A 207 5.57 17.23 7.11
C MET A 207 6.36 17.15 5.81
N LEU A 208 6.82 15.95 5.43
CA LEU A 208 7.50 15.72 4.16
C LEU A 208 6.60 16.05 2.97
N ALA A 209 5.31 15.68 3.01
CA ALA A 209 4.37 16.01 1.95
C ALA A 209 4.27 17.52 1.76
N VAL A 210 4.12 18.28 2.85
CA VAL A 210 4.08 19.74 2.83
C VAL A 210 5.39 20.32 2.28
N VAL A 211 6.54 19.86 2.77
CA VAL A 211 7.87 20.32 2.29
C VAL A 211 8.03 20.06 0.80
N VAL A 212 7.69 18.87 0.32
CA VAL A 212 7.77 18.54 -1.11
C VAL A 212 6.84 19.43 -1.94
N LEU A 213 5.61 19.67 -1.49
CA LEU A 213 4.69 20.59 -2.19
C LEU A 213 5.25 22.02 -2.29
N LEU A 214 5.86 22.51 -1.20
CA LEU A 214 6.48 23.85 -1.17
C LEU A 214 7.71 23.93 -2.09
N ILE A 215 8.58 22.92 -2.08
CA ILE A 215 9.74 22.84 -2.99
C ILE A 215 9.29 22.90 -4.46
N ASN A 216 8.15 22.28 -4.77
CA ASN A 216 7.58 22.26 -6.12
C ASN A 216 6.68 23.47 -6.42
N LYS A 217 6.80 24.55 -5.63
CA LYS A 217 6.11 25.83 -5.85
C LYS A 217 4.58 25.72 -5.95
N VAL A 218 3.99 24.70 -5.32
CA VAL A 218 2.53 24.58 -5.23
C VAL A 218 1.99 25.74 -4.41
N SER A 219 0.88 26.33 -4.84
CA SER A 219 0.24 27.45 -4.16
C SER A 219 -0.02 27.13 -2.68
N ILE A 220 0.35 28.07 -1.80
CA ILE A 220 0.16 27.95 -0.35
C ILE A 220 -1.30 27.67 0.02
N ILE A 221 -2.26 28.22 -0.73
CA ILE A 221 -3.69 27.97 -0.50
C ILE A 221 -4.00 26.47 -0.66
N ILE A 222 -3.46 25.84 -1.70
CA ILE A 222 -3.64 24.40 -1.96
C ILE A 222 -2.97 23.56 -0.87
N VAL A 223 -1.78 23.97 -0.41
CA VAL A 223 -1.07 23.31 0.69
C VAL A 223 -1.86 23.38 2.00
N VAL A 224 -2.46 24.53 2.32
CA VAL A 224 -3.32 24.69 3.50
C VAL A 224 -4.57 23.81 3.41
N ILE A 225 -5.23 23.77 2.25
CA ILE A 225 -6.39 22.89 2.02
C ILE A 225 -6.00 21.42 2.20
N PHE A 226 -4.85 21.00 1.68
CA PHE A 226 -4.33 19.66 1.86
C PHE A 226 -4.05 19.35 3.35
N GLY A 227 -3.47 20.29 4.09
CA GLY A 227 -3.26 20.16 5.54
C GLY A 227 -4.55 20.01 6.33
N LEU A 228 -5.58 20.82 6.02
CA LEU A 228 -6.90 20.70 6.62
C LEU A 228 -7.53 19.33 6.34
N PHE A 229 -7.34 18.81 5.12
CA PHE A 229 -7.83 17.49 4.74
C PHE A 229 -7.13 16.36 5.53
N LEU A 230 -5.81 16.44 5.73
CA LEU A 230 -5.06 15.50 6.58
C LEU A 230 -5.61 15.47 8.01
N ILE A 231 -5.92 16.63 8.58
CA ILE A 231 -6.49 16.74 9.94
C ILE A 231 -7.90 16.15 9.98
N ALA A 232 -8.74 16.48 8.99
CA ALA A 232 -10.12 16.00 8.90
C ALA A 232 -10.18 14.47 8.78
N THR A 233 -9.28 13.84 8.01
CA THR A 233 -9.22 12.38 7.87
C THR A 233 -8.72 11.65 9.11
N LEU A 234 -8.04 12.34 10.03
CA LEU A 234 -7.64 11.77 11.31
C LEU A 234 -8.70 11.90 12.40
N CYS A 235 -9.59 12.90 12.32
CA CYS A 235 -10.60 13.20 13.33
C CYS A 235 -11.43 11.96 13.78
N PRO A 236 -11.89 11.07 12.88
CA PRO A 236 -12.66 9.88 13.27
C PRO A 236 -11.90 8.87 14.13
N LEU A 237 -10.56 8.89 14.13
CA LEU A 237 -9.74 7.99 14.97
C LEU A 237 -9.69 8.44 16.44
N PHE A 238 -9.89 9.74 16.69
CA PHE A 238 -9.87 10.32 18.05
C PHE A 238 -11.25 10.35 18.70
N LEU A 239 -12.33 10.37 17.90
CA LEU A 239 -13.71 10.32 18.40
C LEU A 239 -14.09 8.91 18.89
N THR A 240 -14.23 8.75 20.20
CA THR A 240 -14.43 7.46 20.89
C THR A 240 -15.66 6.68 20.41
N GLN A 241 -16.74 7.37 20.04
CA GLN A 241 -17.99 6.77 19.55
C GLN A 241 -17.80 6.11 18.17
N ILE A 242 -17.14 6.80 17.23
CA ILE A 242 -16.91 6.31 15.86
C ILE A 242 -15.79 5.26 15.85
N ARG A 243 -14.73 5.48 16.64
CA ARG A 243 -13.59 4.58 16.77
C ARG A 243 -13.97 3.15 17.16
N LYS A 244 -15.02 2.97 17.97
CA LYS A 244 -15.50 1.64 18.40
C LYS A 244 -16.22 0.88 17.28
N GLN A 245 -16.80 1.58 16.30
CA GLN A 245 -17.59 0.99 15.21
C GLN A 245 -16.77 0.76 13.92
N LEU A 246 -15.54 1.26 13.87
CA LEU A 246 -14.67 1.17 12.69
C LEU A 246 -13.75 -0.06 12.71
N ASN A 247 -13.68 -0.75 11.57
CA ASN A 247 -12.60 -1.67 11.27
C ASN A 247 -11.33 -0.86 10.93
N LYS A 248 -10.48 -0.68 11.94
CA LYS A 248 -9.28 0.17 11.90
C LYS A 248 -8.37 -0.12 10.70
N THR A 249 -8.21 -1.39 10.30
CA THR A 249 -7.37 -1.75 9.15
C THR A 249 -7.94 -1.23 7.83
N ASN A 250 -9.25 -1.40 7.62
CA ASN A 250 -9.92 -0.97 6.39
C ASN A 250 -9.96 0.55 6.32
N TYR A 251 -10.29 1.20 7.44
CA TYR A 251 -10.30 2.66 7.55
C TYR A 251 -8.94 3.28 7.23
N ILE A 252 -7.86 2.79 7.85
CA ILE A 252 -6.51 3.30 7.60
C ILE A 252 -6.09 3.09 6.14
N SER A 253 -6.46 1.95 5.54
CA SER A 253 -6.21 1.67 4.12
C SER A 253 -6.90 2.68 3.20
N LEU A 254 -8.16 3.00 3.49
CA LEU A 254 -8.94 4.00 2.75
C LEU A 254 -8.37 5.41 2.92
N VAL A 255 -8.04 5.81 4.14
CA VAL A 255 -7.48 7.14 4.40
C VAL A 255 -6.15 7.32 3.67
N ILE A 256 -5.23 6.35 3.76
CA ILE A 256 -3.94 6.44 3.09
C ILE A 256 -4.10 6.45 1.57
N PHE A 257 -5.02 5.66 1.03
CA PHE A 257 -5.38 5.72 -0.40
C PHE A 257 -5.80 7.14 -0.82
N ILE A 258 -6.73 7.75 -0.09
CA ILE A 258 -7.25 9.08 -0.44
C ILE A 258 -6.14 10.14 -0.32
N ILE A 259 -5.31 10.07 0.73
CA ILE A 259 -4.17 10.98 0.91
C ILE A 259 -3.22 10.89 -0.28
N ILE A 260 -2.80 9.68 -0.65
CA ILE A 260 -1.90 9.44 -1.79
C ILE A 260 -2.53 9.96 -3.08
N LEU A 261 -3.82 9.69 -3.29
CA LEU A 261 -4.54 10.13 -4.48
C LEU A 261 -4.55 11.66 -4.59
N ILE A 262 -5.00 12.36 -3.55
CA ILE A 262 -5.05 13.83 -3.54
C ILE A 262 -3.65 14.41 -3.72
N TYR A 263 -2.67 13.88 -2.99
CA TYR A 263 -1.28 14.31 -3.11
C TYR A 263 -0.74 14.17 -4.55
N SER A 264 -1.03 13.06 -5.22
CA SER A 264 -0.65 12.82 -6.63
C SER A 264 -1.27 13.84 -7.59
N PHE A 265 -2.53 14.23 -7.35
CA PHE A 265 -3.23 15.19 -8.20
C PHE A 265 -2.72 16.61 -8.02
N ILE A 266 -2.34 16.99 -6.79
CA ILE A 266 -1.80 18.31 -6.49
C ILE A 266 -0.40 18.50 -7.08
N LEU A 267 0.42 17.44 -7.11
CA LEU A 267 1.79 17.53 -7.61
C LEU A 267 1.86 18.00 -9.08
N PRO A 268 2.73 18.98 -9.40
CA PRO A 268 2.93 19.43 -10.77
C PRO A 268 3.66 18.39 -11.63
N VAL A 269 3.62 18.62 -12.94
CA VAL A 269 4.30 17.79 -13.94
C VAL A 269 5.58 18.50 -14.34
N PHE A 270 6.71 18.01 -13.84
CA PHE A 270 8.06 18.57 -14.03
C PHE A 270 8.27 19.99 -13.45
#